data_AF-A0A953RGE3-F1
#
_entry.id   AF-A0A953RGE3-F1
#
_cell.length_a   1.000
_cell.length_b   1.000
_cell.length_c   1.000
_cell.angle_alpha   90.00
_cell.angle_beta   90.00
_cell.angle_gamma   90.00
#
_symmetry.space_group_name_H-M   'P 1'
#
loop_
_entity.id
_entity.type
_entity.pdbx_description
1 polymer ?
#
loop_
_entity_poly.entity_id
_entity_poly.type
_entity_poly.pdbx_seq_one_letter_code
_entity_poly.pdbx_strand_id
1 'polypeptide(L)'
;MESAAFARMTPFSYRSYSSAPIAVHGYLPAPDEQPTADYNEIGPAYLATMGIPLVSGREFTRADNETAPLVAVVNEAMAAQYWRGQDPVGRRVQVKGR
;
A
#
# COMPACT_ATOMS: atom_id res chain seq x y z
N MET A 1 -17.86 -11.22 21.24
CA MET A 1 -17.53 -11.46 19.82
C MET A 1 -16.12 -10.92 19.61
N GLU A 2 -15.13 -11.79 19.69
CA GLU A 2 -13.74 -11.46 19.39
C GLU A 2 -13.57 -11.39 17.87
N SER A 3 -13.19 -10.23 17.36
CA SER A 3 -12.85 -10.04 15.96
C SER A 3 -11.39 -10.43 15.78
N ALA A 4 -11.11 -11.35 14.85
CA ALA A 4 -9.76 -11.67 14.41
C ALA A 4 -9.59 -11.24 12.95
N ALA A 5 -8.62 -10.35 12.70
CA ALA A 5 -8.16 -10.02 11.35
C ALA A 5 -6.91 -10.87 11.06
N PHE A 6 -6.86 -11.53 9.90
CA PHE A 6 -5.66 -12.24 9.44
C PHE A 6 -4.64 -11.21 8.98
N ALA A 7 -3.51 -11.15 9.67
CA ALA A 7 -2.31 -10.53 9.16
C ALA A 7 -1.24 -11.62 9.12
N ARG A 8 -0.34 -11.55 8.13
CA ARG A 8 0.88 -12.39 8.11
C ARG A 8 1.87 -12.00 9.23
N MET A 9 1.48 -11.05 10.08
CA MET A 9 2.30 -10.38 11.09
C MET A 9 1.49 -10.15 12.37
N THR A 10 2.12 -10.33 13.53
CA THR A 10 1.50 -10.02 14.82
C THR A 10 1.45 -8.49 15.04
N PRO A 11 0.41 -7.94 15.69
CA PRO A 11 0.45 -6.57 16.17
C PRO A 11 1.70 -6.38 17.05
N PHE A 12 2.51 -5.36 16.74
CA PHE A 12 3.79 -5.00 17.37
C PHE A 12 5.09 -5.74 16.96
N SER A 13 5.15 -6.57 15.90
CA SER A 13 6.46 -7.05 15.42
C SER A 13 7.16 -6.00 14.55
N TYR A 14 8.14 -5.33 15.13
CA TYR A 14 8.87 -4.18 14.58
C TYR A 14 9.84 -4.47 13.42
N ARG A 15 9.72 -5.57 12.65
CA ARG A 15 10.64 -5.83 11.52
C ARG A 15 10.03 -6.65 10.37
N SER A 16 9.52 -5.95 9.38
CA SER A 16 9.88 -6.16 7.96
C SER A 16 9.53 -4.92 7.14
N TYR A 17 10.33 -3.87 7.26
CA TYR A 17 10.39 -2.81 6.25
C TYR A 17 11.18 -3.37 5.07
N SER A 18 10.56 -4.22 4.26
CA SER A 18 11.17 -4.61 2.99
C SER A 18 11.01 -3.43 2.04
N SER A 19 11.93 -2.47 2.11
CA SER A 19 12.06 -1.45 1.07
C SER A 19 12.23 -2.17 -0.27
N ALA A 20 11.33 -1.87 -1.20
CA ALA A 20 11.33 -2.46 -2.53
C ALA A 20 11.42 -1.38 -3.60
N PRO A 21 12.12 -1.63 -4.72
CA PRO A 21 12.03 -0.78 -5.89
C PRO A 21 10.58 -0.67 -6.35
N ILE A 22 10.18 0.55 -6.68
CA ILE A 22 8.86 0.84 -7.22
C ILE A 22 8.96 1.53 -8.58
N ALA A 23 7.95 1.32 -9.41
CA ALA A 23 7.73 2.12 -10.60
C ALA A 23 6.30 2.69 -10.54
N VAL A 24 6.17 4.01 -10.56
CA VAL A 24 4.86 4.67 -10.59
C VAL A 24 4.53 5.07 -12.01
N HIS A 25 3.38 4.63 -12.51
CA HIS A 25 2.98 4.92 -13.89
C HIS A 25 2.78 6.43 -14.09
N GLY A 26 3.51 6.99 -15.06
CA GLY A 26 3.51 8.43 -15.34
C GLY A 26 4.54 9.24 -14.55
N TYR A 27 5.32 8.60 -13.66
CA TYR A 27 6.47 9.20 -13.00
C TYR A 27 7.75 8.79 -13.72
N LEU A 28 8.58 9.77 -14.07
CA LEU A 28 9.91 9.56 -14.64
C LEU A 28 10.95 9.98 -13.60
N PRO A 29 11.66 9.02 -12.98
CA PRO A 29 12.72 9.32 -12.02
C PRO A 29 13.87 10.07 -12.67
N ALA A 30 14.58 10.90 -11.90
CA ALA A 30 15.87 11.45 -12.34
C ALA A 30 16.90 10.32 -12.57
N PRO A 31 17.95 10.53 -13.39
CA PRO A 31 18.92 9.48 -13.72
C PRO A 31 19.60 8.81 -12.51
N ASP A 32 19.72 9.53 -11.40
CA ASP A 32 20.30 9.08 -10.12
C ASP A 32 19.26 8.74 -9.06
N GLU A 33 17.98 8.90 -9.37
CA GLU A 33 16.88 8.56 -8.47
C GLU A 33 16.51 7.07 -8.60
N GLN A 34 16.49 6.37 -7.47
CA GLN A 34 16.01 5.00 -7.38
C GLN A 34 14.80 4.96 -6.44
N PRO A 35 13.57 5.12 -6.96
CA PRO A 35 12.38 5.11 -6.14
C PRO A 35 12.22 3.79 -5.41
N THR A 36 12.08 3.87 -4.09
CA THR A 36 11.79 2.73 -3.24
C THR A 36 10.64 3.08 -2.30
N ALA A 37 9.91 2.06 -1.85
CA ALA A 37 8.92 2.21 -0.81
C ALA A 37 8.98 1.04 0.17
N ASP A 38 8.81 1.36 1.44
CA ASP A 38 8.45 0.38 2.44
C ASP A 38 6.99 -0.02 2.24
N TYR A 39 6.72 -1.31 2.30
CA TYR A 39 5.36 -1.84 2.15
C TYR A 39 5.10 -2.95 3.17
N ASN A 40 3.82 -3.14 3.47
CA ASN A 40 3.34 -4.18 4.37
C ASN A 40 2.13 -4.88 3.74
N GLU A 41 2.00 -6.18 3.99
CA GLU A 41 0.83 -6.97 3.59
C GLU A 41 -0.15 -7.00 4.75
N ILE A 42 -1.32 -6.39 4.56
CA ILE A 42 -2.35 -6.28 5.59
C ILE A 42 -3.63 -6.96 5.15
N GLY A 43 -4.39 -7.48 6.11
CA GLY A 43 -5.70 -8.08 5.85
C GLY A 43 -6.85 -7.07 5.93
N PRO A 44 -8.08 -7.53 5.66
CA PRO A 44 -9.29 -6.72 5.83
C PRO A 44 -9.43 -6.16 7.25
N ALA A 45 -10.00 -4.95 7.37
CA ALA A 45 -10.25 -4.23 8.61
C ALA A 45 -8.99 -3.85 9.43
N TYR A 46 -7.78 -3.95 8.85
CA TYR A 46 -6.55 -3.57 9.53
C TYR A 46 -6.51 -2.06 9.85
N LEU A 47 -6.85 -1.20 8.89
CA LEU A 47 -6.84 0.25 9.09
C LEU A 47 -7.85 0.65 10.17
N ALA A 48 -9.06 0.07 10.11
CA ALA A 48 -10.09 0.28 11.13
C ALA A 48 -9.63 -0.18 12.52
N THR A 49 -9.00 -1.35 12.61
CA THR A 49 -8.47 -1.90 13.88
C THR A 49 -7.35 -1.02 14.46
N MET A 50 -6.52 -0.44 13.59
CA MET A 50 -5.42 0.46 13.98
C MET A 50 -5.87 1.92 14.14
N GLY A 51 -7.14 2.25 13.91
CA GLY A 51 -7.66 3.62 13.98
C GLY A 51 -7.09 4.54 12.89
N ILE A 52 -6.62 3.99 11.77
CA ILE A 52 -6.09 4.76 10.65
C ILE A 52 -7.26 5.15 9.73
N PRO A 53 -7.54 6.45 9.53
CA PRO A 53 -8.61 6.89 8.65
C PRO A 53 -8.25 6.69 7.18
N LEU A 54 -9.21 6.21 6.38
CA LEU A 54 -9.09 6.18 4.93
C LEU A 54 -9.55 7.52 4.35
N VAL A 55 -8.67 8.18 3.57
CA VAL A 55 -8.95 9.49 2.96
C VAL A 55 -9.79 9.35 1.69
N SER A 56 -9.45 8.40 0.82
CA SER A 56 -10.18 8.11 -0.42
C SER A 56 -10.05 6.64 -0.82
N GLY A 57 -10.95 6.17 -1.69
CA GLY A 57 -10.96 4.79 -2.18
C GLY A 57 -11.69 3.83 -1.25
N ARG A 58 -11.15 2.62 -1.10
CA ARG A 58 -11.70 1.56 -0.25
C ARG A 58 -10.61 0.81 0.49
N GLU A 59 -10.96 0.19 1.61
CA GLU A 59 -10.08 -0.75 2.29
C GLU A 59 -10.06 -2.11 1.56
N PHE A 60 -9.08 -2.94 1.93
CA PHE A 60 -9.02 -4.33 1.53
C PHE A 60 -10.21 -5.13 2.08
N THR A 61 -10.70 -6.02 1.25
CA THR A 61 -11.78 -6.96 1.55
C THR A 61 -11.28 -8.38 1.37
N ARG A 62 -12.05 -9.38 1.80
CA ARG A 62 -11.70 -10.79 1.56
C ARG A 62 -11.64 -11.15 0.06
N ALA A 63 -12.25 -10.33 -0.80
CA ALA A 63 -12.18 -10.53 -2.25
C ALA A 63 -10.81 -10.15 -2.84
N ASP A 64 -10.01 -9.33 -2.14
CA ASP A 64 -8.67 -8.92 -2.56
C ASP A 64 -7.64 -10.00 -2.18
N ASN A 65 -7.74 -11.16 -2.83
CA ASN A 65 -6.86 -12.30 -2.61
C ASN A 65 -5.90 -12.52 -3.79
N GLU A 66 -5.07 -13.57 -3.71
CA GLU A 66 -4.02 -13.85 -4.69
C GLU A 66 -4.51 -14.09 -6.13
N THR A 67 -5.79 -14.38 -6.31
CA THR A 67 -6.42 -14.58 -7.63
C THR A 67 -7.12 -13.32 -8.17
N ALA A 68 -7.24 -12.29 -7.33
CA ALA A 68 -7.84 -11.01 -7.69
C ALA A 68 -6.80 -10.04 -8.29
N PRO A 69 -7.24 -8.98 -8.98
CA PRO A 69 -6.34 -7.90 -9.36
C PRO A 69 -5.60 -7.33 -8.15
N LEU A 70 -4.29 -7.10 -8.31
CA LEU A 70 -3.47 -6.50 -7.25
C LEU A 70 -3.95 -5.08 -6.95
N VAL A 71 -4.09 -4.79 -5.67
CA VAL A 71 -4.51 -3.50 -5.14
C VAL A 71 -3.59 -3.08 -4.00
N ALA A 72 -3.37 -1.77 -3.85
CA ALA A 72 -2.52 -1.19 -2.83
C ALA A 72 -3.17 0.04 -2.21
N VAL A 73 -2.88 0.28 -0.92
CA VAL A 73 -3.18 1.53 -0.23
C VAL A 73 -1.85 2.26 -0.02
N VAL A 74 -1.81 3.54 -0.36
CA VAL A 74 -0.62 4.40 -0.21
C VAL A 74 -0.90 5.47 0.85
N ASN A 75 0.14 5.95 1.52
CA ASN A 75 0.00 7.08 2.42
C ASN A 75 -0.06 8.42 1.65
N GLU A 76 -0.45 9.49 2.34
CA GLU A 76 -0.57 10.82 1.75
C GLU A 76 0.77 11.38 1.25
N ALA A 77 1.89 11.03 1.89
CA ALA A 77 3.22 11.48 1.47
C ALA A 77 3.60 10.90 0.10
N MET A 78 3.38 9.61 -0.11
CA MET A 78 3.59 8.94 -1.39
C MET A 78 2.61 9.48 -2.45
N ALA A 79 1.34 9.72 -2.07
CA ALA A 79 0.35 10.36 -2.92
C ALA A 79 0.84 11.73 -3.44
N ALA A 80 1.31 12.58 -2.53
CA ALA A 80 1.82 13.91 -2.83
C ALA A 80 3.07 13.87 -3.71
N GLN A 81 4.01 12.96 -3.44
CA GLN A 81 5.26 12.85 -4.17
C GLN A 81 5.04 12.44 -5.63
N TYR A 82 4.29 11.37 -5.87
CA TYR A 82 4.21 10.75 -7.19
C TYR A 82 3.02 11.21 -8.02
N TRP A 83 1.93 11.66 -7.39
CA TRP A 83 0.73 12.11 -8.09
C TRP A 83 0.45 13.62 -7.94
N ARG A 84 1.24 14.35 -7.14
CA ARG A 84 1.29 15.83 -7.09
C ARG A 84 -0.09 16.50 -7.01
N GLY A 85 -0.95 16.01 -6.13
CA GLY A 85 -2.30 16.54 -5.92
C GLY A 85 -3.37 15.95 -6.84
N GLN A 86 -3.01 15.03 -7.75
CA GLN A 86 -3.99 14.18 -8.43
C GLN A 86 -4.42 13.02 -7.53
N ASP A 87 -5.66 12.57 -7.73
CA ASP A 87 -6.19 11.41 -7.03
C ASP A 87 -5.37 10.14 -7.38
N PRO A 88 -4.77 9.45 -6.39
CA PRO A 88 -4.05 8.20 -6.62
C PRO A 88 -4.99 7.02 -6.90
N VAL A 89 -6.30 7.13 -6.60
CA VAL A 89 -7.25 6.04 -6.83
C VAL A 89 -7.33 5.71 -8.32
N GLY A 90 -7.20 4.42 -8.66
CA GLY A 90 -7.19 3.93 -10.03
C GLY A 90 -5.85 4.11 -10.77
N ARG A 91 -4.84 4.69 -10.12
CA ARG A 91 -3.47 4.76 -10.65
C ARG A 91 -2.73 3.45 -10.38
N ARG A 92 -1.62 3.25 -11.10
CA ARG A 92 -0.81 2.03 -11.04
C ARG A 92 0.57 2.31 -10.47
N VAL A 93 0.97 1.44 -9.55
CA VAL A 93 2.32 1.32 -9.04
C VAL A 93 2.73 -0.14 -9.19
N GLN A 94 3.98 -0.38 -9.57
CA GLN A 94 4.58 -1.70 -9.56
C GLN A 94 5.51 -1.83 -8.36
N VAL A 95 5.50 -2.99 -7.72
CA VAL A 95 6.35 -3.31 -6.57
C VAL A 95 7.03 -4.64 -6.85
N LYS A 96 8.37 -4.68 -6.80
CA LYS A 96 9.16 -5.88 -7.13
C LYS A 96 8.84 -6.47 -8.53
N GLY A 97 8.46 -5.62 -9.48
CA GLY A 97 8.11 -6.02 -10.84
C GLY A 97 6.75 -6.70 -11.00
N ARG A 98 5.87 -6.60 -10.00
CA ARG A 98 4.46 -7.00 -10.06
C ARG A 98 3.55 -5.78 -10.18
#